data_AF-A0A3B0PR61-F1
#
_entry.id   AF-A0A3B0PR61-F1
#
_cell.length_a   1.000
_cell.length_b   1.000
_cell.length_c   1.000
_cell.angle_alpha   90.00
_cell.angle_beta   90.00
_cell.angle_gamma   90.00
#
_symmetry.space_group_name_H-M   'P 1'
#
loop_
_entity.id
_entity.type
_entity.pdbx_description
1 polymer ?
#
loop_
_entity_poly.entity_id
_entity_poly.type
_entity_poly.pdbx_seq_one_letter_code
_entity_poly.pdbx_strand_id
1 'polypeptide(L)'
;MVVTDLENNIYESKYNPSVDTPTHSLLYKENSQIKGIIHTHSINAVGFAQAGKEIPCYGTTHADNFYGPIPCTKALSKKEIESNYEHNTGLKIIKHFKENNLDFKATPAVLVKEHGPFAW
;
A
#
# COMPACT_ATOMS: atom_id res chain seq x y z
N MET A 1 -3.41 19.42 -6.93
CA MET A 1 -2.79 18.22 -7.53
C MET A 1 -1.36 18.56 -7.90
N VAL A 2 -0.42 17.63 -7.69
CA VAL A 2 0.99 17.78 -8.07
C VAL A 2 1.32 16.64 -9.02
N VAL A 3 1.92 16.97 -10.17
CA VAL A 3 2.30 15.97 -11.16
C VAL A 3 3.75 15.57 -10.89
N THR A 4 3.99 14.28 -10.77
CA THR A 4 5.34 13.72 -10.62
C THR A 4 5.58 12.65 -11.68
N ASP A 5 6.84 12.42 -12.05
CA ASP A 5 7.20 11.17 -12.72
C ASP A 5 7.27 10.01 -11.70
N LEU A 6 7.57 8.81 -12.18
CA LEU A 6 7.72 7.62 -11.33
C LEU A 6 9.05 7.61 -10.54
N GLU A 7 9.98 8.51 -10.83
CA GLU A 7 11.20 8.72 -10.02
C GLU A 7 10.98 9.75 -8.90
N ASN A 8 9.75 10.26 -8.75
CA ASN A 8 9.33 11.29 -7.80
C ASN A 8 9.86 12.70 -8.13
N ASN A 9 10.30 12.94 -9.37
CA ASN A 9 10.61 14.30 -9.82
C ASN A 9 9.30 15.06 -10.04
N ILE A 10 9.23 16.29 -9.53
CA ILE A 10 8.05 17.14 -9.61
C ILE A 10 8.09 17.95 -10.91
N TYR A 11 7.02 17.89 -11.69
CA TYR A 11 6.80 18.83 -12.79
C TYR A 11 6.18 20.13 -12.24
N GLU A 12 6.63 21.29 -12.74
CA GLU A 12 6.22 22.65 -12.35
C GLU A 12 4.98 22.73 -11.44
N SER A 13 5.21 22.90 -10.13
CA SER A 13 4.16 22.93 -9.13
C SER A 13 4.47 23.98 -8.05
N LYS A 14 3.42 24.68 -7.60
CA LYS A 14 3.47 25.57 -6.42
C LYS A 14 3.26 24.83 -5.10
N TYR A 15 2.83 23.57 -5.16
CA TYR A 15 2.55 22.72 -4.00
C TYR A 15 3.52 21.55 -3.95
N ASN A 16 3.77 21.05 -2.74
CA ASN A 16 4.47 19.79 -2.53
C ASN A 16 3.51 18.62 -2.82
N PRO A 17 4.01 17.50 -3.38
CA PRO A 17 3.23 16.28 -3.50
C PRO A 17 2.98 15.65 -2.12
N SER A 18 2.15 14.61 -2.05
CA SER A 18 1.97 13.86 -0.81
C SER A 18 3.31 13.28 -0.34
N VAL A 19 3.52 13.18 0.97
CA VAL A 19 4.67 12.46 1.53
C VAL A 19 4.69 10.99 1.10
N ASP A 20 3.52 10.38 0.86
CA ASP A 20 3.38 8.99 0.39
C ASP A 20 3.68 8.79 -1.10
N THR A 21 4.04 9.84 -1.83
CA THR A 21 4.37 9.74 -3.27
C THR A 21 5.41 8.65 -3.57
N PRO A 22 6.49 8.46 -2.78
CA PRO A 22 7.42 7.36 -2.99
C PRO A 22 6.78 5.96 -2.90
N THR A 23 5.81 5.76 -2.01
CA THR A 23 5.04 4.51 -1.92
C THR A 23 4.21 4.32 -3.19
N HIS A 24 3.49 5.36 -3.61
CA HIS A 24 2.64 5.32 -4.81
C HIS A 24 3.45 5.02 -6.08
N SER A 25 4.56 5.74 -6.30
CA SER A 25 5.42 5.57 -7.47
C SER A 25 6.00 4.15 -7.57
N LEU A 26 6.40 3.55 -6.44
CA LEU A 26 6.86 2.16 -6.40
C LEU A 26 5.79 1.16 -6.81
N LEU A 27 4.56 1.31 -6.27
CA LEU A 27 3.45 0.41 -6.60
C LEU A 27 3.04 0.53 -8.08
N TYR A 28 3.02 1.74 -8.63
CA TYR A 28 2.82 1.93 -10.07
C TYR A 28 3.91 1.28 -10.93
N LYS A 29 5.18 1.33 -10.51
CA LYS A 29 6.29 0.64 -11.21
C LYS A 29 6.18 -0.88 -11.12
N GLU A 30 5.76 -1.40 -9.98
CA GLU A 30 5.68 -2.84 -9.75
C GLU A 30 4.59 -3.50 -10.59
N ASN A 31 3.42 -2.87 -10.72
CA ASN A 31 2.32 -3.45 -11.48
C ASN A 31 1.65 -2.44 -12.40
N SER A 32 1.85 -2.62 -13.71
CA SER A 32 1.30 -1.76 -14.75
C SER A 32 -0.24 -1.80 -14.87
N GLN A 33 -0.92 -2.75 -14.22
CA GLN A 33 -2.39 -2.78 -14.14
C GLN A 33 -2.95 -1.83 -13.08
N ILE A 34 -2.13 -1.37 -12.12
CA ILE A 34 -2.53 -0.37 -11.13
C ILE A 34 -2.65 0.99 -11.83
N LYS A 35 -3.82 1.63 -11.70
CA LYS A 35 -4.15 2.92 -12.34
C LYS A 35 -4.68 3.98 -11.38
N GLY A 36 -4.95 3.59 -10.14
CA GLY A 36 -5.23 4.49 -9.03
C GLY A 36 -4.65 3.90 -7.77
N ILE A 37 -4.27 4.73 -6.80
CA ILE A 37 -3.84 4.27 -5.48
C ILE A 37 -4.48 5.20 -4.46
N ILE A 38 -5.05 4.59 -3.43
CA ILE A 38 -5.71 5.25 -2.32
C ILE A 38 -5.00 4.83 -1.04
N HIS A 39 -4.58 5.82 -0.26
CA HIS A 39 -4.11 5.63 1.11
C HIS A 39 -5.01 6.44 2.05
N THR A 40 -5.42 5.82 3.16
CA THR A 40 -6.22 6.49 4.20
C THR A 40 -5.91 5.89 5.56
N HIS A 41 -6.39 6.55 6.62
CA HIS A 41 -6.49 5.98 7.96
C HIS A 41 -7.95 5.69 8.33
N SER A 42 -8.70 4.98 7.47
CA SER A 42 -10.08 4.60 7.77
C SER A 42 -10.15 3.72 9.04
N ILE A 43 -10.95 4.15 10.02
CA ILE A 43 -10.94 3.67 11.42
C ILE A 43 -10.84 2.15 11.54
N ASN A 44 -11.74 1.42 10.86
CA ASN A 44 -11.81 -0.04 11.01
C ASN A 44 -10.60 -0.75 10.39
N ALA A 45 -10.17 -0.33 9.19
CA ALA A 45 -9.01 -0.92 8.53
C ALA A 45 -7.71 -0.64 9.30
N VAL A 46 -7.58 0.56 9.89
CA VAL A 46 -6.46 0.90 10.78
C VAL A 46 -6.46 0.00 12.02
N GLY A 47 -7.63 -0.32 12.58
CA GLY A 47 -7.72 -1.28 13.69
C GLY A 47 -7.07 -2.63 13.38
N PHE A 48 -7.34 -3.19 12.19
CA PHE A 48 -6.70 -4.44 11.75
C PHE A 48 -5.20 -4.27 11.45
N ALA A 49 -4.82 -3.16 10.82
CA ALA A 49 -3.41 -2.84 10.54
C ALA A 49 -2.60 -2.72 11.84
N GLN A 50 -3.11 -2.01 12.85
CA GLN A 50 -2.47 -1.89 14.16
C GLN A 50 -2.43 -3.21 14.91
N ALA A 51 -3.48 -4.05 14.78
CA ALA A 51 -3.47 -5.40 15.33
C ALA A 51 -2.47 -6.35 14.63
N GLY A 52 -1.95 -5.96 13.46
CA GLY A 52 -1.08 -6.80 12.63
C GLY A 52 -1.80 -8.06 12.15
N LYS A 53 -3.09 -7.93 11.82
CA LYS A 53 -3.96 -9.02 11.38
C LYS A 53 -4.45 -8.75 9.97
N GLU A 54 -4.39 -9.79 9.13
CA GLU A 54 -5.16 -9.80 7.88
C GLU A 54 -6.66 -9.73 8.16
N ILE A 55 -7.44 -9.36 7.15
CA ILE A 55 -8.91 -9.40 7.21
C ILE A 55 -9.35 -10.66 6.44
N PRO A 56 -9.82 -11.73 7.11
CA PRO A 56 -10.31 -12.93 6.43
C PRO A 56 -11.58 -12.64 5.63
N CYS A 57 -11.79 -13.40 4.55
CA CYS A 57 -13.02 -13.32 3.79
C CYS A 57 -14.17 -13.99 4.55
N TYR A 58 -15.07 -13.20 5.13
CA TYR A 58 -16.21 -13.66 5.92
C TYR A 58 -17.55 -13.63 5.19
N GLY A 59 -17.61 -13.18 3.93
CA GLY A 59 -18.86 -13.08 3.19
C GLY A 59 -18.70 -12.63 1.75
N THR A 60 -19.79 -12.66 1.00
CA THR A 60 -19.80 -12.35 -0.44
C THR A 60 -19.40 -10.92 -0.74
N THR A 61 -19.77 -9.94 0.10
CA THR A 61 -19.34 -8.53 -0.07
C THR A 61 -17.82 -8.38 -0.14
N HIS A 62 -17.09 -9.19 0.63
CA HIS A 62 -15.63 -9.23 0.55
C HIS A 62 -15.19 -9.91 -0.75
N ALA A 63 -15.75 -11.08 -1.05
CA ALA A 63 -15.40 -11.87 -2.23
C ALA A 63 -15.69 -11.16 -3.56
N ASP A 64 -16.64 -10.22 -3.59
CA ASP A 64 -16.95 -9.39 -4.77
C ASP A 64 -15.79 -8.45 -5.16
N ASN A 65 -14.89 -8.14 -4.21
CA ASN A 65 -13.82 -7.15 -4.39
C ASN A 65 -12.41 -7.73 -4.18
N PHE A 66 -12.26 -8.74 -3.32
CA PHE A 66 -10.97 -9.30 -2.95
C PHE A 66 -11.00 -10.83 -3.03
N TYR A 67 -10.07 -11.41 -3.79
CA TYR A 67 -9.94 -12.85 -3.94
C TYR A 67 -9.16 -13.47 -2.77
N GLY A 68 -9.87 -13.67 -1.65
CA GLY A 68 -9.29 -14.21 -0.41
C GLY A 68 -9.05 -13.13 0.65
N PRO A 69 -8.28 -13.42 1.71
CA PRO A 69 -8.00 -12.45 2.78
C PRO A 69 -7.34 -11.16 2.26
N ILE A 70 -7.64 -10.02 2.89
CA ILE A 70 -6.86 -8.78 2.67
C ILE A 70 -5.58 -8.89 3.51
N PRO A 71 -4.39 -8.97 2.90
CA PRO A 71 -3.15 -9.24 3.59
C PRO A 71 -2.74 -8.09 4.51
N CYS A 72 -2.02 -8.43 5.59
CA CYS A 72 -1.33 -7.46 6.44
C CYS A 72 0.18 -7.68 6.39
N THR A 73 0.94 -6.65 6.02
CA THR A 73 2.40 -6.73 6.02
C THR A 73 2.93 -6.90 7.44
N LYS A 74 4.20 -7.33 7.55
CA LYS A 74 4.95 -7.16 8.80
C LYS A 74 5.26 -5.68 9.01
N ALA A 75 5.54 -5.30 10.26
CA ALA A 75 6.04 -3.97 10.59
C ALA A 75 7.36 -3.69 9.86
N LEU A 76 7.62 -2.42 9.56
CA LEU A 76 8.94 -2.00 9.11
C LEU A 76 9.94 -2.20 10.26
N SER A 77 11.16 -2.62 9.92
CA SER A 77 12.26 -2.64 10.86
C SER A 77 12.73 -1.22 11.17
N LYS A 78 13.41 -1.04 12.31
CA LYS A 78 13.98 0.25 12.71
C LYS A 78 14.83 0.89 11.60
N LYS A 79 15.67 0.11 10.91
CA LYS A 79 16.50 0.58 9.80
C LYS A 79 15.68 1.06 8.59
N GLU A 80 14.58 0.38 8.29
CA GLU A 80 13.67 0.77 7.22
C GLU A 80 12.92 2.06 7.58
N ILE A 81 12.60 2.26 8.87
CA ILE A 81 11.96 3.49 9.36
C ILE A 81 12.93 4.68 9.33
N GLU A 82 14.16 4.51 9.81
CA GLU A 82 15.15 5.59 9.93
C GLU A 82 15.78 6.04 8.61
N SER A 83 15.51 5.35 7.49
CA SER A 83 16.05 5.69 6.17
C SER A 83 15.02 6.41 5.30
N ASN A 84 14.40 5.71 4.36
CA ASN A 84 13.39 6.27 3.47
C ASN A 84 12.05 5.58 3.76
N TYR A 85 11.34 6.07 4.77
CA TYR A 85 10.18 5.41 5.37
C TYR A 85 9.09 5.06 4.34
N GLU A 86 8.69 6.02 3.51
CA GLU A 86 7.62 5.86 2.52
C GLU A 86 8.04 4.95 1.38
N HIS A 87 9.28 5.07 0.90
CA HIS A 87 9.82 4.14 -0.09
C HIS A 87 9.91 2.72 0.46
N ASN A 88 10.41 2.55 1.68
CA ASN A 88 10.49 1.24 2.34
C ASN A 88 9.11 0.66 2.63
N THR A 89 8.09 1.49 2.86
CA THR A 89 6.69 1.05 2.96
C THR A 89 6.23 0.42 1.64
N GLY A 90 6.51 1.06 0.49
CA GLY A 90 6.23 0.49 -0.82
C GLY A 90 6.98 -0.82 -1.06
N LEU A 91 8.28 -0.87 -0.76
CA LEU A 91 9.08 -2.10 -0.85
C LEU A 91 8.55 -3.21 0.05
N LYS A 92 8.04 -2.88 1.25
CA LYS A 92 7.45 -3.85 2.18
C LYS A 92 6.20 -4.49 1.61
N ILE A 93 5.32 -3.68 1.01
CA ILE A 93 4.09 -4.16 0.34
C ILE A 93 4.48 -5.10 -0.81
N ILE A 94 5.37 -4.66 -1.70
CA ILE A 94 5.82 -5.43 -2.86
C ILE A 94 6.44 -6.76 -2.43
N LYS A 95 7.34 -6.72 -1.44
CA LYS A 95 7.98 -7.91 -0.88
C LYS A 95 6.94 -8.87 -0.31
N HIS A 96 5.96 -8.37 0.43
CA HIS A 96 4.90 -9.19 1.02
C HIS A 96 4.07 -9.90 -0.06
N PHE A 97 3.69 -9.20 -1.13
CA PHE A 97 2.95 -9.81 -2.24
C PHE A 97 3.77 -10.89 -2.95
N LYS A 98 5.05 -10.63 -3.22
CA LYS A 98 5.95 -11.61 -3.85
C LYS A 98 6.18 -12.86 -2.99
N GLU A 99 6.49 -12.68 -1.70
CA GLU A 99 6.78 -13.79 -0.78
C GLU A 99 5.57 -14.70 -0.54
N ASN A 100 4.36 -14.15 -0.62
CA ASN A 100 3.11 -14.90 -0.41
C ASN A 100 2.40 -15.27 -1.74
N ASN A 101 3.04 -15.04 -2.89
CA ASN A 101 2.50 -15.32 -4.21
C ASN A 101 1.09 -14.73 -4.43
N LEU A 102 0.91 -13.46 -4.01
CA LEU A 102 -0.35 -12.73 -4.12
C LEU A 102 -0.41 -11.94 -5.42
N ASP A 103 -1.59 -11.91 -6.04
CA ASP A 103 -1.85 -11.13 -7.25
C ASP A 103 -2.45 -9.77 -6.89
N PHE A 104 -1.79 -8.68 -7.31
CA PHE A 104 -2.23 -7.31 -7.05
C PHE A 104 -3.61 -6.99 -7.64
N LYS A 105 -3.99 -7.61 -8.76
CA LYS A 105 -5.31 -7.45 -9.36
C LYS A 105 -6.37 -8.27 -8.61
N ALA A 106 -6.03 -9.48 -8.18
CA ALA A 106 -6.97 -10.34 -7.47
C ALA A 106 -7.28 -9.82 -6.05
N THR A 107 -6.30 -9.18 -5.40
CA THR A 107 -6.46 -8.57 -4.08
C THR A 107 -6.00 -7.10 -4.11
N PRO A 108 -6.88 -6.16 -4.51
CA PRO A 108 -6.55 -4.74 -4.71
C PRO A 108 -6.39 -3.93 -3.42
N ALA A 109 -5.89 -4.53 -2.34
CA ALA A 109 -5.61 -3.86 -1.08
C ALA A 109 -4.60 -4.59 -0.21
N VAL A 110 -4.02 -3.83 0.72
CA VAL A 110 -3.10 -4.33 1.75
C VAL A 110 -3.19 -3.46 3.00
N LEU A 111 -3.02 -4.07 4.17
CA LEU A 111 -2.80 -3.37 5.42
C LEU A 111 -1.31 -3.29 5.72
N VAL A 112 -0.79 -2.12 6.03
CA VAL A 112 0.58 -1.97 6.52
C VAL A 112 0.55 -1.98 8.04
N LYS A 113 1.19 -3.00 8.66
CA LYS A 113 1.15 -3.14 10.12
C LYS A 113 1.66 -1.87 10.82
N GLU A 114 0.95 -1.47 11.88
CA GLU A 114 1.21 -0.24 12.66
C GLU A 114 1.03 1.07 11.87
N HIS A 115 0.40 1.02 10.69
CA HIS A 115 0.15 2.17 9.83
C HIS A 115 -1.33 2.20 9.40
N GLY A 116 -1.65 1.78 8.16
CA GLY A 116 -3.01 1.82 7.64
C GLY A 116 -3.18 1.06 6.32
N PRO A 117 -4.38 1.13 5.71
CA PRO A 117 -4.65 0.52 4.42
C PRO A 117 -4.03 1.28 3.24
N PHE A 118 -3.63 0.52 2.23
CA PHE A 118 -3.46 0.95 0.84
C PHE A 118 -4.38 0.12 -0.04
N ALA A 119 -5.03 0.76 -1.02
CA ALA A 119 -5.89 0.12 -2.02
C ALA A 119 -5.57 0.68 -3.42
N TRP A 120 -5.89 -0.07 -4.48
CA TRP A 120 -5.57 0.33 -5.86
C TRP A 120 -6.52 -0.23 -6.92
#